data_AF-A0A1R1CG39-F1
#
_entry.id   AF-A0A1R1CG39-F1
#
_cell.length_a   1.000
_cell.length_b   1.000
_cell.length_c   1.000
_cell.angle_alpha   90.00
_cell.angle_beta   90.00
_cell.angle_gamma   90.00
#
_symmetry.space_group_name_H-M   'P 1'
#
loop_
_entity.id
_entity.type
_entity.pdbx_description
1 polymer ?
#
loop_
_entity_poly.entity_id
_entity_poly.type
_entity_poly.pdbx_seq_one_letter_code
_entity_poly.pdbx_strand_id
1 'polypeptide(L)'
;MDYIRDYTMYAAIFGMFSFSWFGWAQERPRANWRIYIGIASGIALLVCLLGVYLSINNWNEPSALSDNTSFTVYLITVFIEFFVAGAGAFIIIRKKVKEYVAPWIAFIVGIHFISLVSVFDDSSLYVLAALLVAVSIFAVIAAPKLQVASSAITGIGSGTVLLCFAILGLVRYFSV
;
A
#
# COMPACT_ATOMS: atom_id res chain seq x y z
N MET A 1 -3.05 15.48 -9.10
CA MET A 1 -1.83 14.80 -9.57
C MET A 1 -1.86 14.91 -11.05
N ASP A 2 -0.87 15.62 -11.59
CA ASP A 2 -0.94 16.14 -12.97
C ASP A 2 0.19 15.58 -13.85
N TYR A 3 1.05 14.74 -13.27
CA TYR A 3 2.26 14.25 -13.91
C TYR A 3 2.11 12.79 -14.34
N ILE A 4 2.29 12.53 -15.64
CA ILE A 4 2.21 11.18 -16.22
C ILE A 4 3.23 10.21 -15.63
N ARG A 5 4.45 10.67 -15.30
CA ARG A 5 5.47 9.86 -14.62
C ARG A 5 5.01 9.42 -13.24
N ASP A 6 4.28 10.29 -12.53
CA ASP A 6 3.77 9.96 -11.20
C ASP A 6 2.68 8.89 -11.30
N TYR A 7 1.79 8.93 -12.31
CA TYR A 7 0.80 7.87 -12.52
C TYR A 7 1.41 6.48 -12.74
N THR A 8 2.46 6.39 -13.56
CA THR A 8 3.13 5.11 -13.83
C THR A 8 3.90 4.61 -12.62
N MET A 9 4.52 5.53 -11.86
CA MET A 9 5.27 5.18 -10.66
C MET A 9 4.33 4.79 -9.50
N TYR A 10 3.16 5.44 -9.43
CA TYR A 10 2.07 5.07 -8.54
C TYR A 10 1.60 3.63 -8.79
N ALA A 11 1.39 3.25 -10.06
CA ALA A 11 1.05 1.89 -10.44
C ALA A 11 2.15 0.88 -10.08
N ALA A 12 3.42 1.23 -10.30
CA ALA A 12 4.57 0.41 -9.96
C ALA A 12 4.64 0.13 -8.44
N ILE A 13 4.67 1.21 -7.65
CA ILE A 13 4.86 1.15 -6.19
C ILE A 13 3.68 0.46 -5.54
N PHE A 14 2.45 0.83 -5.90
CA PHE A 14 1.27 0.23 -5.28
C PHE A 14 1.05 -1.21 -5.74
N GLY A 15 1.42 -1.56 -6.97
CA GLY A 15 1.47 -2.95 -7.41
C GLY A 15 2.45 -3.78 -6.56
N MET A 16 3.66 -3.28 -6.32
CA MET A 16 4.67 -3.96 -5.48
C MET A 16 4.17 -4.16 -4.05
N PHE A 17 3.62 -3.11 -3.43
CA PHE A 17 3.10 -3.22 -2.07
C PHE A 17 1.86 -4.11 -2.02
N SER A 18 0.97 -4.02 -3.01
CA SER A 18 -0.18 -4.93 -3.12
C SER A 18 0.27 -6.40 -3.13
N PHE A 19 1.25 -6.73 -3.98
CA PHE A 19 1.85 -8.06 -4.02
C PHE A 19 2.41 -8.49 -2.65
N SER A 20 3.14 -7.59 -1.98
CA SER A 20 3.73 -7.84 -0.66
C SER A 20 2.67 -8.07 0.43
N TRP A 21 1.58 -7.29 0.42
CA TRP A 21 0.45 -7.45 1.34
C TRP A 21 -0.30 -8.76 1.10
N PHE A 22 -0.49 -9.17 -0.16
CA PHE A 22 -1.01 -10.51 -0.45
C PHE A 22 -0.05 -11.62 -0.01
N GLY A 23 1.26 -11.37 0.04
CA GLY A 23 2.23 -12.26 0.67
C GLY A 23 1.97 -12.45 2.17
N TRP A 24 1.76 -11.36 2.92
CA TRP A 24 1.31 -11.43 4.32
C TRP A 24 -0.03 -12.13 4.49
N ALA A 25 -0.91 -12.02 3.49
CA ALA A 25 -2.20 -12.70 3.53
C ALA A 25 -2.09 -14.24 3.63
N GLN A 26 -0.92 -14.79 3.29
CA GLN A 26 -0.68 -16.24 3.27
C GLN A 26 -0.29 -16.85 4.62
N GLU A 27 -0.07 -16.05 5.68
CA GLU A 27 0.39 -16.58 6.98
C GLU A 27 -0.51 -17.69 7.55
N ARG A 28 -1.83 -17.43 7.62
CA ARG A 28 -2.83 -18.43 8.03
C ARG A 28 -4.23 -18.13 7.48
N PRO A 29 -4.43 -18.06 6.16
CA PRO A 29 -5.74 -17.92 5.55
C PRO A 29 -6.49 -19.27 5.54
N ARG A 30 -7.81 -19.23 5.28
CA ARG A 30 -8.58 -20.44 5.01
C ARG A 30 -8.07 -21.12 3.73
N ALA A 31 -8.14 -22.45 3.68
CA ALA A 31 -7.56 -23.23 2.59
C ALA A 31 -8.10 -22.82 1.21
N ASN A 32 -9.42 -22.60 1.10
CA ASN A 32 -10.07 -22.19 -0.14
C ASN A 32 -9.76 -20.74 -0.57
N TRP A 33 -9.16 -19.91 0.29
CA TRP A 33 -8.78 -18.53 -0.05
C TRP A 33 -7.42 -18.46 -0.75
N ARG A 34 -6.54 -19.44 -0.49
CA ARG A 34 -5.13 -19.41 -0.93
C ARG A 34 -4.98 -19.23 -2.44
N ILE A 35 -5.82 -19.90 -3.22
CA ILE A 35 -5.78 -19.80 -4.68
C ILE A 35 -6.09 -18.38 -5.16
N TYR A 36 -7.11 -17.74 -4.58
CA TYR A 36 -7.50 -16.38 -4.94
C TYR A 36 -6.45 -15.35 -4.50
N ILE A 37 -5.86 -15.54 -3.32
CA ILE A 37 -4.74 -14.72 -2.86
C ILE A 37 -3.56 -14.85 -3.82
N GLY A 38 -3.22 -16.07 -4.25
CA GLY A 38 -2.14 -16.32 -5.21
C GLY A 38 -2.39 -15.67 -6.58
N ILE A 39 -3.62 -15.76 -7.10
CA ILE A 39 -4.00 -15.08 -8.35
C ILE A 39 -3.89 -13.56 -8.18
N ALA A 40 -4.40 -13.00 -7.08
CA ALA A 40 -4.33 -11.58 -6.80
C ALA A 40 -2.88 -11.08 -6.66
N SER A 41 -2.01 -11.85 -5.99
CA SER A 41 -0.56 -11.61 -5.98
C SER A 41 0.02 -11.56 -7.39
N GLY A 42 -0.31 -12.54 -8.24
CA GLY A 42 0.17 -12.57 -9.63
C GLY A 42 -0.26 -11.33 -10.42
N ILE A 43 -1.53 -10.94 -10.32
CA ILE A 43 -2.05 -9.72 -10.96
C ILE A 43 -1.34 -8.48 -10.45
N ALA A 44 -1.17 -8.35 -9.13
CA ALA A 44 -0.48 -7.22 -8.52
C ALA A 44 0.98 -7.09 -8.99
N LEU A 45 1.67 -8.23 -9.13
CA LEU A 45 3.03 -8.26 -9.69
C LEU A 45 3.04 -7.82 -11.16
N LEU A 46 2.09 -8.28 -11.98
CA LEU A 46 2.02 -7.87 -13.38
C LEU A 46 1.74 -6.36 -13.52
N VAL A 47 0.83 -5.81 -12.71
CA VAL A 47 0.57 -4.37 -12.65
C VAL A 47 1.82 -3.59 -12.22
N CYS A 48 2.54 -4.09 -11.21
CA CYS A 48 3.81 -3.52 -10.77
C CYS A 48 4.82 -3.46 -11.94
N LEU A 49 5.04 -4.58 -12.62
CA LEU A 49 6.02 -4.68 -13.71
C LEU A 49 5.64 -3.78 -14.89
N LEU A 50 4.35 -3.70 -15.22
CA LEU A 50 3.86 -2.77 -16.24
C LEU A 50 4.10 -1.31 -15.82
N GLY A 51 3.80 -0.95 -14.57
CA GLY A 51 4.09 0.38 -14.05
C GLY A 51 5.58 0.73 -14.09
N VAL A 52 6.46 -0.21 -13.74
CA VAL A 52 7.93 -0.04 -13.85
C VAL A 52 8.33 0.20 -15.30
N TYR A 53 7.87 -0.65 -16.23
CA TYR A 53 8.15 -0.51 -17.64
C TYR A 53 7.72 0.87 -18.18
N LEU A 54 6.49 1.28 -17.89
CA LEU A 54 5.98 2.59 -18.32
C LEU A 54 6.75 3.74 -17.66
N SER A 55 7.14 3.62 -16.40
CA SER A 55 7.92 4.65 -15.71
C SER A 55 9.31 4.84 -16.32
N ILE A 56 9.96 3.76 -16.75
CA ILE A 56 11.24 3.83 -17.46
C ILE A 56 11.06 4.56 -18.79
N ASN A 57 9.98 4.26 -19.53
CA ASN A 57 9.71 4.91 -20.81
C ASN A 57 9.34 6.41 -20.67
N ASN A 58 8.80 6.82 -19.53
CA ASN A 58 8.42 8.21 -19.24
C ASN A 58 9.37 8.87 -18.23
N TRP A 59 10.63 8.40 -18.11
CA TRP A 59 11.54 8.83 -17.05
C TRP A 59 11.85 10.34 -17.09
N ASN A 60 11.95 10.89 -18.30
CA ASN A 60 12.29 12.31 -18.53
C ASN A 60 11.10 13.25 -18.35
N GLU A 61 9.89 12.71 -18.15
CA GLU A 61 8.70 13.52 -17.91
C GLU A 61 8.74 14.19 -16.53
N PRO A 62 8.09 15.37 -16.38
CA PRO A 62 7.99 16.04 -15.09
C PRO A 62 7.28 15.20 -14.03
N SER A 63 7.47 15.58 -12.76
CA SER A 63 6.96 14.87 -11.59
C SER A 63 6.84 15.83 -10.42
N ALA A 64 5.90 15.55 -9.52
CA ALA A 64 5.74 16.31 -8.29
C ALA A 64 7.01 16.31 -7.42
N LEU A 65 7.82 15.24 -7.54
CA LEU A 65 9.07 15.09 -6.79
C LEU A 65 10.26 15.78 -7.45
N SER A 66 10.09 16.42 -8.61
CA SER A 66 11.13 17.28 -9.19
C SER A 66 11.24 18.62 -8.46
N ASP A 67 10.22 19.01 -7.67
CA ASP A 67 10.30 20.16 -6.77
C ASP A 67 11.01 19.78 -5.45
N ASN A 68 11.97 20.61 -5.04
CA ASN A 68 12.78 20.36 -3.85
C ASN A 68 11.96 20.35 -2.55
N THR A 69 10.91 21.17 -2.47
CA THR A 69 10.08 21.26 -1.28
C THR A 69 9.24 19.99 -1.15
N SER A 70 8.52 19.61 -2.20
CA SER A 70 7.74 18.36 -2.27
C SER A 70 8.60 17.13 -2.02
N PHE A 71 9.81 17.07 -2.59
CA PHE A 71 10.76 15.98 -2.37
C PHE A 71 11.23 15.89 -0.91
N THR A 72 11.53 17.04 -0.28
CA THR A 72 11.95 17.08 1.12
C THR A 72 10.82 16.64 2.06
N VAL A 73 9.60 17.14 1.83
CA VAL A 73 8.41 16.73 2.61
C VAL A 73 8.17 15.23 2.45
N TYR A 74 8.21 14.71 1.22
CA TYR A 74 8.11 13.28 0.94
C TYR A 74 9.10 12.46 1.76
N LEU A 75 10.40 12.79 1.71
CA LEU A 75 11.42 12.05 2.45
C LEU A 75 11.21 12.08 3.96
N ILE A 76 10.93 13.26 4.53
CA ILE A 76 10.66 13.40 5.97
C ILE A 76 9.49 12.52 6.37
N THR A 77 8.40 12.56 5.61
CA THR A 77 7.20 11.77 5.84
C THR A 77 7.48 10.27 5.79
N VAL A 78 8.26 9.79 4.80
CA VAL A 78 8.65 8.38 4.68
C VAL A 78 9.52 7.93 5.86
N PHE A 79 10.52 8.73 6.27
CA PHE A 79 11.37 8.37 7.40
C PHE A 79 10.60 8.31 8.71
N ILE A 80 9.76 9.32 8.99
CA ILE A 80 8.91 9.34 10.19
C ILE A 80 8.02 8.10 10.23
N GLU A 81 7.34 7.79 9.13
CA GLU A 81 6.51 6.60 9.00
C GLU A 81 7.31 5.33 9.30
N PHE A 82 8.46 5.15 8.64
CA PHE A 82 9.28 3.95 8.79
C PHE A 82 9.71 3.74 10.25
N PHE A 83 10.15 4.80 10.93
CA PHE A 83 10.55 4.72 12.34
C PHE A 83 9.36 4.44 13.26
N VAL A 84 8.21 5.09 13.05
CA VAL A 84 7.00 4.87 13.88
C VAL A 84 6.45 3.46 13.67
N ALA A 85 6.34 3.01 12.42
CA ALA A 85 5.90 1.66 12.06
C ALA A 85 6.83 0.62 12.68
N GLY A 86 8.14 0.76 12.49
CA GLY A 86 9.16 -0.16 13.00
C GLY A 86 9.22 -0.21 14.53
N ALA A 87 9.20 0.95 15.20
CA ALA A 87 9.21 1.03 16.66
C ALA A 87 7.94 0.39 17.26
N GLY A 88 6.77 0.68 16.71
CA GLY A 88 5.53 0.06 17.16
C GLY A 88 5.50 -1.45 16.93
N ALA A 89 5.97 -1.92 15.77
CA ALA A 89 6.10 -3.36 15.48
C ALA A 89 7.06 -4.04 16.47
N PHE A 90 8.20 -3.42 16.78
CA PHE A 90 9.15 -3.92 17.76
C PHE A 90 8.50 -4.06 19.16
N ILE A 91 7.78 -3.03 19.63
CA ILE A 91 7.06 -3.06 20.91
C ILE A 91 6.01 -4.19 20.93
N ILE A 92 5.23 -4.34 19.86
CA ILE A 92 4.21 -5.38 19.72
C ILE A 92 4.82 -6.78 19.82
N ILE A 93 5.93 -7.02 19.10
CA ILE A 93 6.66 -8.30 19.14
C ILE A 93 7.19 -8.57 20.55
N ARG A 94 7.78 -7.57 21.21
CA ARG A 94 8.30 -7.69 22.59
C ARG A 94 7.20 -8.02 23.59
N LYS A 95 5.99 -7.51 23.38
CA LYS A 95 4.79 -7.82 24.19
C LYS A 95 4.15 -9.18 23.87
N LYS A 96 4.73 -9.98 22.97
CA LYS A 96 4.25 -11.30 22.54
C LYS A 96 2.85 -11.30 21.91
N VAL A 97 2.41 -10.16 21.38
CA VAL A 97 1.12 -9.99 20.70
C VAL A 97 1.34 -9.73 19.21
N LYS A 98 2.18 -10.56 18.60
CA LYS A 98 2.70 -10.41 17.23
C LYS A 98 1.63 -10.37 16.14
N GLU A 99 0.43 -10.89 16.44
CA GLU A 99 -0.73 -10.84 15.56
C GLU A 99 -1.16 -9.40 15.20
N TYR A 100 -0.79 -8.39 15.99
CA TYR A 100 -1.12 -6.99 15.71
C TYR A 100 -0.08 -6.26 14.85
N VAL A 101 1.05 -6.88 14.50
CA VAL A 101 2.12 -6.24 13.71
C VAL A 101 1.58 -5.81 12.35
N ALA A 102 0.88 -6.70 11.66
CA ALA A 102 0.36 -6.40 10.32
C ALA A 102 -0.71 -5.29 10.33
N PRO A 103 -1.76 -5.36 11.18
CA PRO A 103 -2.69 -4.25 11.35
C PRO A 103 -2.01 -2.93 11.73
N TRP A 104 -1.03 -2.95 12.64
CA TRP A 104 -0.30 -1.75 13.05
C TRP A 104 0.41 -1.08 11.87
N ILE A 105 1.12 -1.87 11.06
CA ILE A 105 1.82 -1.35 9.88
C ILE A 105 0.81 -0.79 8.87
N ALA A 106 -0.31 -1.49 8.61
CA ALA A 106 -1.35 -0.99 7.71
C ALA A 106 -1.96 0.34 8.19
N PHE A 107 -2.13 0.50 9.50
CA PHE A 107 -2.62 1.74 10.10
C PHE A 107 -1.67 2.91 9.86
N ILE A 108 -0.38 2.71 10.15
CA ILE A 108 0.64 3.75 9.98
C ILE A 108 0.82 4.12 8.50
N VAL A 109 0.84 3.13 7.61
CA VAL A 109 0.86 3.34 6.15
C VAL A 109 -0.39 4.12 5.69
N GLY A 110 -1.57 3.80 6.24
CA GLY A 110 -2.79 4.55 5.97
C GLY A 110 -2.67 6.02 6.36
N ILE A 111 -2.15 6.32 7.55
CA ILE A 111 -1.91 7.70 8.00
C ILE A 111 -0.87 8.41 7.14
N HIS A 112 0.20 7.71 6.74
CA HIS A 112 1.25 8.24 5.88
C HIS A 112 0.68 8.85 4.58
N PHE A 113 -0.30 8.19 3.96
CA PHE A 113 -0.93 8.70 2.73
C PHE A 113 -1.66 10.04 2.90
N ILE A 114 -2.10 10.39 4.11
CA ILE A 114 -2.69 11.71 4.39
C ILE A 114 -1.67 12.82 4.14
N SER A 115 -0.43 12.62 4.61
CA SER A 115 0.66 13.58 4.42
C SER A 115 1.11 13.66 2.95
N LEU A 116 0.95 12.58 2.18
CA LEU A 116 1.30 12.56 0.77
C LEU A 116 0.30 13.30 -0.13
N VAL A 117 -0.91 13.60 0.34
CA VAL A 117 -1.91 14.35 -0.46
C VAL A 117 -1.32 15.67 -0.96
N SER A 118 -0.68 16.45 -0.09
CA SER A 118 -0.12 17.75 -0.47
C SER A 118 1.16 17.64 -1.31
N VAL A 119 1.85 16.50 -1.26
CA VAL A 119 3.06 16.25 -2.06
C VAL A 119 2.69 16.01 -3.52
N PHE A 120 1.69 15.17 -3.77
CA PHE A 120 1.28 14.75 -5.12
C PHE A 120 0.05 15.48 -5.66
N ASP A 121 -0.51 16.38 -4.86
CA ASP A 121 -1.78 17.08 -5.10
C ASP A 121 -2.90 16.12 -5.53
N ASP A 122 -3.07 15.02 -4.78
CA ASP A 122 -4.01 13.95 -5.12
C ASP A 122 -4.96 13.62 -3.97
N SER A 123 -6.17 14.18 -4.03
CA SER A 123 -7.22 13.93 -3.05
C SER A 123 -7.65 12.47 -2.97
N SER A 124 -7.38 11.64 -3.99
CA SER A 124 -7.68 10.21 -3.92
C SER A 124 -6.87 9.50 -2.83
N LEU A 125 -5.73 10.05 -2.42
CA LEU A 125 -4.92 9.53 -1.31
C LEU A 125 -5.62 9.62 0.04
N TYR A 126 -6.57 10.55 0.24
CA TYR A 126 -7.43 10.53 1.44
C TYR A 126 -8.32 9.29 1.48
N VAL A 127 -8.85 8.88 0.32
CA VAL A 127 -9.68 7.67 0.21
C VAL A 127 -8.81 6.44 0.47
N LEU A 128 -7.62 6.38 -0.12
CA LEU A 128 -6.64 5.32 0.15
C LEU A 128 -6.32 5.22 1.65
N ALA A 129 -5.99 6.34 2.29
CA ALA A 129 -5.71 6.43 3.70
C ALA A 129 -6.87 5.89 4.55
N ALA A 130 -8.09 6.37 4.29
CA ALA A 130 -9.28 5.95 5.02
C ALA A 130 -9.54 4.45 4.87
N LEU A 131 -9.37 3.90 3.66
CA LEU A 131 -9.56 2.48 3.40
C LEU A 131 -8.51 1.62 4.13
N LEU A 132 -7.23 2.01 4.11
CA LEU A 132 -6.18 1.25 4.82
C LEU A 132 -6.35 1.29 6.34
N VAL A 133 -6.72 2.46 6.90
CA VAL A 133 -7.05 2.58 8.33
C VAL A 133 -8.26 1.70 8.66
N ALA A 134 -9.31 1.74 7.84
CA ALA A 134 -10.49 0.89 8.03
C ALA A 134 -10.15 -0.60 7.96
N VAL A 135 -9.31 -1.03 7.02
CA VAL A 135 -8.82 -2.41 6.92
C VAL A 135 -8.06 -2.81 8.19
N SER A 136 -7.17 -1.96 8.69
CA SER A 136 -6.41 -2.24 9.91
C SER A 136 -7.33 -2.51 11.11
N ILE A 137 -8.29 -1.61 11.34
CA ILE A 137 -9.26 -1.74 12.45
C ILE A 137 -10.13 -2.99 12.24
N PHE A 138 -10.63 -3.19 11.02
CA PHE A 138 -11.49 -4.32 10.69
C PHE A 138 -10.76 -5.66 10.88
N ALA A 139 -9.49 -5.75 10.49
CA ALA A 139 -8.70 -6.97 10.61
C ALA A 139 -8.58 -7.45 12.07
N VAL A 140 -8.38 -6.51 13.01
CA VAL A 140 -8.33 -6.81 14.45
C VAL A 140 -9.64 -7.42 14.96
N ILE A 141 -10.77 -6.95 14.44
CA ILE A 141 -12.11 -7.38 14.86
C ILE A 141 -12.52 -8.69 14.18
N ALA A 142 -12.23 -8.83 12.88
CA ALA A 142 -12.72 -9.91 12.04
C ALA A 142 -11.87 -11.18 12.12
N ALA A 143 -10.54 -11.06 12.21
CA ALA A 143 -9.65 -12.22 12.16
C ALA A 143 -9.90 -13.24 13.28
N PRO A 144 -10.13 -12.85 14.56
CA PRO A 144 -10.48 -13.80 15.62
C PRO A 144 -11.80 -14.53 15.34
N LYS A 145 -12.82 -13.81 14.86
CA LYS A 145 -14.14 -14.38 14.51
C LYS A 145 -14.06 -15.38 13.37
N LEU A 146 -13.16 -15.14 12.42
CA LEU A 146 -12.94 -15.97 11.24
C LEU A 146 -11.92 -17.10 11.47
N GLN A 147 -11.28 -17.12 12.66
CA GLN A 147 -10.23 -18.05 13.07
C GLN A 147 -9.02 -18.05 12.11
N VAL A 148 -8.63 -16.90 11.59
CA VAL A 148 -7.46 -16.71 10.70
C VAL A 148 -6.42 -15.80 11.36
N ALA A 149 -5.24 -15.65 10.77
CA ALA A 149 -4.29 -14.64 11.24
C ALA A 149 -4.80 -13.22 10.90
N SER A 150 -4.53 -12.23 11.76
CA SER A 150 -4.90 -10.83 11.47
C SER A 150 -4.18 -10.30 10.23
N SER A 151 -2.96 -10.77 9.97
CA SER A 151 -2.21 -10.56 8.72
C SER A 151 -2.94 -11.10 7.49
N ALA A 152 -3.72 -12.18 7.61
CA ALA A 152 -4.54 -12.71 6.52
C ALA A 152 -5.58 -11.68 6.05
N ILE A 153 -6.35 -11.12 7.00
CA ILE A 153 -7.38 -10.12 6.70
C ILE A 153 -6.75 -8.79 6.30
N THR A 154 -5.71 -8.35 7.01
CA THR A 154 -5.00 -7.11 6.69
C THR A 154 -4.37 -7.19 5.30
N GLY A 155 -3.70 -8.29 4.98
CA GLY A 155 -3.06 -8.53 3.68
C GLY A 155 -4.04 -8.56 2.52
N ILE A 156 -5.19 -9.25 2.68
CA ILE A 156 -6.25 -9.24 1.66
C ILE A 156 -6.78 -7.83 1.46
N GLY A 157 -7.15 -7.13 2.55
CA GLY A 157 -7.73 -5.79 2.50
C GLY A 157 -6.77 -4.78 1.90
N SER A 158 -5.59 -4.61 2.49
CA SER A 158 -4.58 -3.64 2.06
C SER A 158 -4.09 -3.96 0.65
N GLY A 159 -3.84 -5.24 0.35
CA GLY A 159 -3.44 -5.68 -0.98
C GLY A 159 -4.46 -5.32 -2.04
N THR A 160 -5.74 -5.55 -1.77
CA THR A 160 -6.83 -5.24 -2.71
C THR A 160 -6.99 -3.74 -2.91
N VAL A 161 -6.99 -2.96 -1.82
CA VAL A 161 -7.09 -1.50 -1.89
C VAL A 161 -5.92 -0.93 -2.72
N LEU A 162 -4.69 -1.32 -2.41
CA LEU A 162 -3.51 -0.87 -3.16
C LEU A 162 -3.55 -1.32 -4.63
N LEU A 163 -4.06 -2.53 -4.93
CA LEU A 163 -4.22 -2.98 -6.31
C LEU A 163 -5.20 -2.09 -7.08
N CYS A 164 -6.34 -1.76 -6.49
CA CYS A 164 -7.31 -0.85 -7.12
C CYS A 164 -6.69 0.51 -7.42
N PHE A 165 -5.91 1.06 -6.49
CA PHE A 165 -5.21 2.33 -6.69
C PHE A 165 -4.04 2.22 -7.69
N ALA A 166 -3.36 1.08 -7.76
CA ALA A 166 -2.35 0.83 -8.80
C ALA A 166 -3.00 0.82 -10.20
N ILE A 167 -4.15 0.15 -10.33
CA ILE A 167 -4.95 0.15 -11.55
C ILE A 167 -5.47 1.56 -11.87
N LEU A 168 -5.90 2.34 -10.86
CA LEU A 168 -6.29 3.74 -11.04
C LEU A 168 -5.14 4.58 -11.64
N GLY A 169 -3.90 4.34 -11.18
CA GLY A 169 -2.70 4.96 -11.77
C GLY A 169 -2.56 4.64 -13.26
N LEU A 170 -2.72 3.37 -13.65
CA LEU A 170 -2.70 2.97 -15.06
C LEU A 170 -3.85 3.59 -15.86
N VAL A 171 -5.07 3.60 -15.32
CA VAL A 171 -6.24 4.20 -15.98
C VAL A 171 -5.99 5.69 -16.23
N ARG A 172 -5.49 6.42 -15.22
CA ARG A 172 -5.13 7.83 -15.37
C ARG A 172 -4.07 8.02 -16.46
N TYR A 173 -3.01 7.21 -16.46
CA TYR A 173 -1.98 7.26 -17.50
C TYR A 173 -2.54 7.09 -18.93
N PHE A 174 -3.46 6.13 -19.15
CA PHE A 174 -4.05 5.91 -20.47
C PHE A 174 -5.17 6.89 -20.85
N SER A 175 -5.57 7.78 -19.94
CA SER A 175 -6.65 8.76 -20.17
C SER A 175 -6.14 10.15 -20.57
N VAL A 176 -4.82 10.36 -20.56
CA VAL A 176 -4.14 11.60 -21.00
C VAL A 176 -3.51 11.38 -22.36
#